data_AF-E0MRG7-F1
#
_entry.id   AF-E0MRG7-F1
#
_cell.length_a   1.000
_cell.length_b   1.000
_cell.length_c   1.000
_cell.angle_alpha   90.00
_cell.angle_beta   90.00
_cell.angle_gamma   90.00
#
_symmetry.space_group_name_H-M   'P 1'
#
loop_
_entity.id
_entity.type
_entity.pdbx_description
1 polymer ?
#
loop_
_entity_poly.entity_id
_entity_poly.type
_entity_poly.pdbx_seq_one_letter_code
_entity_poly.pdbx_strand_id
1 'polypeptide(L)'
;MKHLKATALQATLVNQGMSEEDRRRIAFDGDGLLVPEQMTEQIEALLATATDQAALSMTRASLLAVIADEHAETLRRMTGNYTVEDRDTWPRQQAWADAHLAGNDRYDDLLVGLLTAAEREAAGENAATIMANRIAEKVIISDKLTSAAGNAKREAEAAVTAMATVAELESFEAALVATKADREAAFLAALAA
;
A
#
# COMPACT_ATOMS: atom_id res chain seq x y z
N MET A 1 36.12 26.02 17.66
CA MET A 1 35.11 25.30 16.87
C MET A 1 34.97 23.93 17.50
N LYS A 2 33.75 23.52 17.84
CA LYS A 2 33.44 22.19 18.38
C LYS A 2 32.87 21.34 17.24
N HIS A 3 33.18 20.05 17.23
CA HIS A 3 32.59 19.08 16.31
C HIS A 3 31.43 18.37 17.02
N LEU A 4 30.24 18.40 16.42
CA LEU A 4 29.04 17.75 16.92
C LEU A 4 28.59 16.69 15.91
N LYS A 5 28.43 15.44 16.35
CA LYS A 5 27.96 14.37 15.46
C LYS A 5 26.53 14.66 14.99
N ALA A 6 26.31 14.56 13.69
CA ALA A 6 25.01 14.76 13.07
C ALA A 6 24.96 14.00 11.74
N THR A 7 23.81 13.41 11.43
CA THR A 7 23.51 12.90 10.08
C THR A 7 23.19 14.06 9.13
N ALA A 8 23.26 13.83 7.81
CA ALA A 8 22.89 14.84 6.82
C ALA A 8 21.44 15.34 6.98
N LEU A 9 20.52 14.45 7.39
CA LEU A 9 19.13 14.82 7.67
C LEU A 9 19.03 15.70 8.92
N GLN A 10 19.68 15.31 10.02
CA GLN A 10 19.72 16.12 11.24
C GLN A 10 20.34 17.50 10.99
N ALA A 11 21.45 17.57 10.23
CA ALA A 11 22.08 18.83 9.84
C ALA A 11 21.13 19.72 9.02
N THR A 12 20.34 19.13 8.12
CA THR A 12 19.34 19.85 7.33
C THR A 12 18.24 20.44 8.22
N LEU A 13 17.72 19.66 9.17
CA LEU A 13 16.68 20.09 10.10
C LEU A 13 17.19 21.16 11.09
N VAL A 14 18.41 21.00 11.60
CA VAL A 14 19.09 22.03 12.41
C VAL A 14 19.18 23.34 11.64
N ASN A 15 19.59 23.32 10.37
CA ASN A 15 19.65 24.51 9.53
C ASN A 15 18.28 25.19 9.37
N GLN A 16 17.18 24.43 9.29
CA GLN A 16 15.82 25.00 9.19
C GLN A 16 15.39 25.72 10.48
N GLY A 17 15.88 25.28 11.64
CA GLY A 17 15.63 25.90 12.94
C GLY A 17 16.49 27.12 13.28
N MET A 18 17.35 27.57 12.35
CA MET A 18 18.35 28.61 12.60
C MET A 18 18.15 29.88 11.77
N SER A 19 18.59 31.01 12.33
CA SER A 19 18.69 32.27 11.60
C SER A 19 19.65 32.14 10.41
N GLU A 20 19.49 32.98 9.39
CA GLU A 20 20.38 32.96 8.23
C GLU A 20 21.84 33.34 8.61
N GLU A 21 22.00 34.24 9.58
CA GLU A 21 23.30 34.63 10.11
C GLU A 21 24.00 33.45 10.81
N ASP A 22 23.26 32.72 11.66
CA ASP A 22 23.80 31.58 12.39
C ASP A 22 24.13 30.40 11.48
N ARG A 23 23.32 30.15 10.44
CA ARG A 23 23.58 29.12 9.43
C ARG A 23 24.91 29.28 8.71
N ARG A 24 25.33 30.52 8.44
CA ARG A 24 26.62 30.79 7.76
C ARG A 24 27.83 30.50 8.64
N ARG A 25 27.63 30.36 9.95
CA ARG A 25 28.70 30.17 10.95
C ARG A 25 28.94 28.69 11.25
N ILE A 26 28.11 27.81 10.72
CA ILE A 26 28.19 26.36 10.91
C ILE A 26 28.50 25.68 9.57
N ALA A 27 29.23 24.58 9.61
CA ALA A 27 29.54 23.80 8.41
C ALA A 27 29.29 22.32 8.68
N PHE A 28 28.79 21.59 7.68
CA PHE A 28 28.67 20.14 7.72
C PHE A 28 29.87 19.52 7.00
N ASP A 29 30.61 18.65 7.67
CA ASP A 29 31.84 18.04 7.13
C ASP A 29 31.66 16.57 6.66
N GLY A 30 30.44 16.05 6.73
CA GLY A 30 30.11 14.65 6.39
C GLY A 30 29.90 13.77 7.62
N ASP A 31 30.71 13.96 8.66
CA ASP A 31 30.65 13.20 9.91
C ASP A 31 29.92 13.98 11.02
N GLY A 32 29.74 15.28 10.84
CA GLY A 32 29.01 16.13 11.78
C GLY A 32 28.99 17.61 11.41
N LEU A 33 28.58 18.42 12.39
CA LEU A 33 28.54 19.87 12.34
C LEU A 33 29.75 20.48 13.05
N LEU A 34 30.45 21.35 12.36
CA LEU A 34 31.48 22.24 12.91
C LEU A 34 30.81 23.53 13.37
N VAL A 35 30.84 23.80 14.68
CA VAL A 35 30.08 24.89 15.31
C VAL A 35 30.96 25.80 16.18
N PRO A 36 30.68 27.11 16.24
CA PRO A 36 31.29 28.01 17.20
C PRO A 36 30.93 27.61 18.63
N GLU A 37 31.89 27.73 19.54
CA GLU A 37 31.75 27.24 20.92
C GLU A 37 30.59 27.90 21.68
N GLN A 38 30.41 29.20 21.47
CA GLN A 38 29.30 30.01 22.01
C GLN A 38 27.90 29.64 21.50
N MET A 39 27.80 28.80 20.45
CA MET A 39 26.52 28.34 19.90
C MET A 39 26.25 26.86 20.22
N THR A 40 27.18 26.20 20.91
CA THR A 40 27.15 24.74 21.15
C THR A 40 25.84 24.29 21.78
N GLU A 41 25.41 24.92 22.87
CA GLU A 41 24.21 24.51 23.61
C GLU A 41 22.93 24.67 22.77
N GLN A 42 22.84 25.76 22.00
CA GLN A 42 21.72 26.00 21.09
C GLN A 42 21.68 24.92 19.99
N ILE A 43 22.83 24.58 19.39
CA ILE A 43 22.90 23.55 18.35
C ILE A 43 22.59 22.17 18.93
N GLU A 44 23.05 21.85 20.13
CA GLU A 44 22.74 20.58 20.80
C GLU A 44 21.23 20.42 21.05
N ALA A 45 20.53 21.49 21.44
CA ALA A 45 19.07 21.48 21.57
C ALA A 45 18.36 21.31 20.21
N LEU A 46 18.84 21.98 19.16
CA LEU A 46 18.33 21.81 17.81
C LEU A 46 18.60 20.40 17.28
N LEU A 47 19.76 19.81 17.57
CA LEU A 47 20.10 18.44 17.19
C LEU A 47 19.20 17.42 17.89
N ALA A 48 18.87 17.61 19.16
CA ALA A 48 17.89 16.77 19.85
C ALA A 48 16.53 16.80 19.12
N THR A 49 16.04 18.01 18.82
CA THR A 49 14.76 18.20 18.10
C THR A 49 14.81 17.58 16.69
N ALA A 50 15.92 17.78 15.98
CA ALA A 50 16.15 17.20 14.66
C ALA A 50 16.25 15.67 14.70
N THR A 51 16.71 15.09 15.80
CA THR A 51 16.75 13.64 16.01
C THR A 51 15.33 13.08 16.14
N ASP A 52 14.49 13.72 16.93
CA ASP A 52 13.09 13.30 17.10
C ASP A 52 12.32 13.43 15.78
N GLN A 53 12.52 14.52 15.05
CA GLN A 53 11.92 14.72 13.72
C GLN A 53 12.43 13.72 12.69
N ALA A 54 13.73 13.41 12.69
CA ALA A 54 14.30 12.39 11.81
C ALA A 54 13.73 11.01 12.11
N ALA A 55 13.61 10.63 13.39
CA ALA A 55 12.97 9.39 13.81
C ALA A 55 11.51 9.33 13.33
N LEU A 56 10.73 10.40 13.56
CA LEU A 56 9.35 10.50 13.08
C LEU A 56 9.25 10.33 11.55
N SER A 57 10.09 11.01 10.78
CA SER A 57 10.12 10.91 9.32
C SER A 57 10.47 9.50 8.85
N MET A 58 11.46 8.85 9.48
CA MET A 58 11.87 7.49 9.13
C MET A 58 10.78 6.46 9.44
N THR A 59 10.19 6.49 10.65
CA THR A 59 9.11 5.60 11.04
C THR A 59 7.89 5.78 10.12
N ARG A 60 7.54 7.04 9.79
CA ARG A 60 6.45 7.33 8.86
C ARG A 60 6.70 6.74 7.47
N ALA A 61 7.91 6.90 6.94
CA ALA A 61 8.27 6.35 5.63
C ALA A 61 8.21 4.81 5.62
N SER A 62 8.71 4.16 6.67
CA SER A 62 8.63 2.71 6.84
C SER A 62 7.18 2.23 6.84
N LEU A 63 6.32 2.87 7.63
CA LEU A 63 4.92 2.50 7.77
C LEU A 63 4.11 2.72 6.48
N LEU A 64 4.40 3.79 5.72
CA LEU A 64 3.81 3.99 4.39
C LEU A 64 4.20 2.88 3.41
N ALA A 65 5.44 2.38 3.47
CA ALA A 65 5.86 1.24 2.67
C ALA A 65 5.08 -0.04 3.04
N VAL A 66 4.91 -0.30 4.35
CA VAL A 66 4.09 -1.42 4.84
C VAL A 66 2.66 -1.32 4.31
N ILE A 67 2.01 -0.16 4.41
CA ILE A 67 0.65 0.05 3.88
C ILE A 67 0.57 -0.24 2.37
N ALA A 68 1.59 0.17 1.61
CA ALA A 68 1.63 -0.09 0.17
C ALA A 68 1.76 -1.59 -0.15
N ASP A 69 2.61 -2.31 0.59
CA ASP A 69 2.79 -3.75 0.44
C ASP A 69 1.52 -4.53 0.81
N GLU A 70 0.87 -4.17 1.93
CA GLU A 70 -0.41 -4.76 2.35
C GLU A 70 -1.53 -4.55 1.33
N HIS A 71 -1.59 -3.35 0.74
CA HIS A 71 -2.55 -3.06 -0.32
C HIS A 71 -2.29 -3.91 -1.56
N ALA A 72 -1.03 -4.05 -1.98
CA ALA A 72 -0.66 -4.89 -3.12
C ALA A 72 -0.98 -6.37 -2.86
N GLU A 73 -0.71 -6.87 -1.64
CA GLU A 73 -1.05 -8.22 -1.23
C GLU A 73 -2.56 -8.45 -1.22
N THR A 74 -3.34 -7.50 -0.70
CA THR A 74 -4.81 -7.56 -0.69
C THR A 74 -5.37 -7.65 -2.10
N LEU A 75 -4.88 -6.80 -3.02
CA LEU A 75 -5.29 -6.86 -4.43
C LEU A 75 -4.93 -8.21 -5.08
N ARG A 76 -3.75 -8.75 -4.78
CA ARG A 76 -3.33 -10.08 -5.28
C ARG A 76 -4.25 -11.20 -4.77
N ARG A 77 -4.61 -11.18 -3.49
CA ARG A 77 -5.52 -12.17 -2.88
C ARG A 77 -6.94 -12.05 -3.44
N MET A 78 -7.46 -10.83 -3.59
CA MET A 78 -8.79 -10.59 -4.17
C MET A 78 -8.89 -11.01 -5.63
N THR A 79 -7.82 -10.86 -6.38
CA THR A 79 -7.69 -11.41 -7.74
C THR A 79 -7.41 -12.91 -7.72
N GLY A 80 -7.61 -13.62 -6.60
CA GLY A 80 -7.47 -15.08 -6.54
C GLY A 80 -6.06 -15.58 -6.84
N ASN A 81 -5.03 -14.74 -6.65
CA ASN A 81 -3.67 -14.99 -7.13
C ASN A 81 -3.61 -15.30 -8.63
N TYR A 82 -4.48 -14.66 -9.44
CA TYR A 82 -4.50 -14.82 -10.88
C TYR A 82 -3.08 -14.75 -11.45
N THR A 83 -2.75 -15.77 -12.23
CA THR A 83 -1.50 -15.77 -13.00
C THR A 83 -1.53 -14.62 -14.01
N VAL A 84 -0.38 -14.28 -14.58
CA VAL A 84 -0.32 -13.30 -15.68
C VAL A 84 -1.27 -13.71 -16.81
N GLU A 85 -1.38 -15.01 -17.09
CA GLU A 85 -2.30 -15.56 -18.10
C GLU A 85 -3.78 -15.37 -17.73
N ASP A 86 -4.17 -15.55 -16.47
CA ASP A 86 -5.54 -15.30 -16.01
C ASP A 86 -5.90 -13.80 -16.11
N ARG A 87 -4.97 -12.92 -15.74
CA ARG A 87 -5.12 -11.46 -15.90
C ARG A 87 -5.26 -11.06 -17.37
N ASP A 88 -4.44 -11.64 -18.24
CA ASP A 88 -4.39 -11.27 -19.66
C ASP A 88 -5.58 -11.84 -20.46
N THR A 89 -6.23 -12.90 -19.95
CA THR A 89 -7.46 -13.45 -20.52
C THR A 89 -8.73 -12.78 -19.98
N TRP A 90 -8.66 -12.09 -18.83
CA TRP A 90 -9.81 -11.42 -18.21
C TRP A 90 -10.54 -10.42 -19.12
N PRO A 91 -9.87 -9.51 -19.86
CA PRO A 91 -10.56 -8.59 -20.78
C PRO A 91 -11.31 -9.32 -21.90
N ARG A 92 -10.80 -10.49 -22.34
CA ARG A 92 -11.46 -11.31 -23.36
C ARG A 92 -12.67 -12.05 -22.78
N GLN A 93 -12.57 -12.56 -21.56
CA GLN A 93 -13.68 -13.19 -20.84
C GLN A 93 -14.82 -12.19 -20.58
N GLN A 94 -14.48 -10.97 -20.16
CA GLN A 94 -15.45 -9.90 -19.94
C GLN A 94 -16.13 -9.46 -21.25
N ALA A 95 -15.35 -9.20 -22.31
CA ALA A 95 -15.91 -8.83 -23.62
C ALA A 95 -16.82 -9.93 -24.21
N TRP A 96 -16.48 -11.20 -23.98
CA TRP A 96 -17.34 -12.32 -24.34
C TRP A 96 -18.64 -12.33 -23.52
N ALA A 97 -18.56 -12.19 -22.20
CA ALA A 97 -19.74 -12.19 -21.32
C ALA A 97 -20.70 -11.03 -21.66
N ASP A 98 -20.17 -9.84 -21.93
CA ASP A 98 -20.95 -8.67 -22.34
C ASP A 98 -21.66 -8.91 -23.69
N ALA A 99 -20.98 -9.52 -24.65
CA ALA A 99 -21.56 -9.84 -25.96
C ALA A 99 -22.64 -10.93 -25.88
N HIS A 100 -22.42 -11.96 -25.04
CA HIS A 100 -23.36 -13.05 -24.80
C HIS A 100 -24.64 -12.53 -24.14
N LEU A 101 -24.52 -11.74 -23.08
CA LEU A 101 -25.67 -11.14 -22.38
C LEU A 101 -26.44 -10.12 -23.24
N ALA A 102 -25.79 -9.53 -24.24
CA ALA A 102 -26.42 -8.69 -25.25
C ALA A 102 -27.17 -9.48 -26.34
N GLY A 103 -27.15 -10.82 -26.31
CA GLY A 103 -27.83 -11.69 -27.27
C GLY A 103 -27.09 -11.85 -28.59
N ASN A 104 -25.74 -11.80 -28.57
CA ASN A 104 -24.91 -11.98 -29.75
C ASN A 104 -24.26 -13.37 -29.77
N ASP A 105 -25.04 -14.37 -30.17
CA ASP A 105 -24.71 -15.80 -30.21
C ASP A 105 -23.51 -16.14 -31.14
N ARG A 106 -23.04 -15.17 -31.95
CA ARG A 106 -21.88 -15.32 -32.83
C ARG A 106 -20.57 -15.57 -32.09
N TYR A 107 -20.56 -15.38 -30.77
CA TYR A 107 -19.41 -15.56 -29.91
C TYR A 107 -19.49 -16.79 -29.00
N ASP A 108 -20.52 -17.64 -29.13
CA ASP A 108 -20.65 -18.87 -28.34
C ASP A 108 -19.47 -19.83 -28.58
N ASP A 109 -18.88 -19.81 -29.77
CA ASP A 109 -17.67 -20.57 -30.10
C ASP A 109 -16.42 -20.12 -29.31
N LEU A 110 -16.40 -18.88 -28.77
CA LEU A 110 -15.33 -18.41 -27.86
C LEU A 110 -15.44 -19.04 -26.46
N LEU A 111 -16.58 -19.64 -26.11
CA LEU A 111 -16.77 -20.38 -24.86
C LEU A 111 -15.92 -21.66 -24.80
N VAL A 112 -15.58 -22.24 -25.96
CA VAL A 112 -15.05 -23.61 -26.09
C VAL A 112 -13.65 -23.80 -25.46
N GLY A 113 -12.94 -22.72 -25.13
CA GLY A 113 -11.65 -22.77 -24.45
C GLY A 113 -11.65 -22.43 -22.96
N LEU A 114 -12.77 -21.97 -22.38
CA LEU A 114 -12.78 -21.32 -21.06
C LEU A 114 -13.31 -22.17 -19.91
N LEU A 115 -14.00 -23.28 -20.20
CA LEU A 115 -14.57 -24.17 -19.20
C LEU A 115 -13.77 -25.45 -19.05
N THR A 116 -13.54 -25.88 -17.81
CA THR A 116 -13.10 -27.25 -17.53
C THR A 116 -14.20 -28.25 -17.95
N ALA A 117 -13.83 -29.51 -18.17
CA ALA A 117 -14.81 -30.54 -18.57
C ALA A 117 -15.95 -30.70 -17.54
N ALA A 118 -15.63 -30.57 -16.25
CA ALA A 118 -16.59 -30.65 -15.15
C ALA A 118 -17.60 -29.48 -15.14
N GLU A 119 -17.17 -28.26 -15.49
CA GLU A 119 -18.06 -27.11 -15.55
C GLU A 119 -19.01 -27.15 -16.75
N ARG A 120 -18.56 -27.75 -17.87
CA ARG A 120 -19.44 -28.02 -19.03
C ARG A 120 -20.52 -29.04 -18.70
N GLU A 121 -20.15 -30.11 -18.00
CA GLU A 121 -21.07 -31.19 -17.64
C GLU A 121 -22.11 -30.75 -16.60
N ALA A 122 -21.72 -29.90 -15.64
CA ALA A 122 -22.61 -29.39 -14.60
C ALA A 122 -23.60 -28.32 -15.10
N ALA A 123 -23.28 -27.58 -16.16
CA ALA A 123 -24.03 -26.38 -16.55
C ALA A 123 -25.06 -26.61 -17.68
N GLY A 124 -25.02 -27.75 -18.37
CA GLY A 124 -26.01 -28.14 -19.39
C GLY A 124 -26.15 -27.15 -20.56
N GLU A 125 -27.31 -27.11 -21.21
CA GLU A 125 -27.59 -26.20 -22.36
C GLU A 125 -27.49 -24.70 -22.00
N ASN A 126 -27.52 -24.34 -20.71
CA ASN A 126 -27.42 -22.96 -20.22
C ASN A 126 -26.01 -22.56 -19.77
N ALA A 127 -24.99 -23.37 -20.07
CA ALA A 127 -23.61 -23.16 -19.62
C ALA A 127 -23.05 -21.77 -19.97
N ALA A 128 -23.33 -21.30 -21.19
CA ALA A 128 -22.89 -19.98 -21.65
C ALA A 128 -23.53 -18.85 -20.82
N THR A 129 -24.85 -18.87 -20.64
CA THR A 129 -25.56 -17.84 -19.86
C THR A 129 -25.15 -17.85 -18.38
N ILE A 130 -24.97 -19.02 -17.77
CA ILE A 130 -24.49 -19.15 -16.38
C ILE A 130 -23.07 -18.58 -16.24
N MET A 131 -22.20 -18.85 -17.22
CA MET A 131 -20.82 -18.37 -17.19
C MET A 131 -20.73 -16.86 -17.42
N ALA A 132 -21.49 -16.33 -18.38
CA ALA A 132 -21.54 -14.89 -18.64
C ALA A 132 -22.03 -14.13 -17.40
N ASN A 133 -23.07 -14.62 -16.72
CA ASN A 133 -23.54 -14.06 -15.45
C ASN A 133 -22.46 -14.12 -14.35
N ARG A 134 -21.76 -15.26 -14.21
CA ARG A 134 -20.67 -15.40 -13.24
C ARG A 134 -19.51 -14.43 -13.49
N ILE A 135 -19.13 -14.22 -14.75
CA ILE A 135 -18.10 -13.25 -15.14
C ILE A 135 -18.56 -11.83 -14.81
N ALA A 136 -19.79 -11.46 -15.19
CA ALA A 136 -20.35 -10.14 -14.90
C ALA A 136 -20.43 -9.86 -13.38
N GLU A 137 -20.88 -10.84 -12.59
CA GLU A 137 -20.87 -10.74 -11.12
C GLU A 137 -19.46 -10.58 -10.56
N LYS A 138 -18.49 -11.37 -11.04
CA LYS A 138 -17.09 -11.26 -10.63
C LYS A 138 -16.49 -9.89 -10.95
N VAL A 139 -16.81 -9.29 -12.09
CA VAL A 139 -16.36 -7.93 -12.46
C VAL A 139 -16.86 -6.91 -11.44
N ILE A 140 -18.18 -6.91 -11.15
CA ILE A 140 -18.79 -5.97 -10.20
C ILE A 140 -18.19 -6.13 -8.80
N ILE A 141 -17.97 -7.38 -8.37
CA ILE A 141 -17.36 -7.68 -7.08
C ILE A 141 -15.89 -7.21 -7.06
N SER A 142 -15.14 -7.48 -8.11
CA SER A 142 -13.74 -7.06 -8.24
C SER A 142 -13.58 -5.54 -8.20
N ASP A 143 -14.42 -4.79 -8.92
CA ASP A 143 -14.38 -3.32 -8.93
C ASP A 143 -14.71 -2.71 -7.57
N LYS A 144 -15.74 -3.24 -6.90
CA LYS A 144 -16.13 -2.81 -5.55
C LYS A 144 -15.02 -3.08 -4.53
N LEU A 145 -14.44 -4.28 -4.56
CA LEU A 145 -13.36 -4.66 -3.65
C LEU A 145 -12.09 -3.86 -3.92
N THR A 146 -11.73 -3.64 -5.18
CA THR A 146 -10.56 -2.82 -5.58
C THR A 146 -10.73 -1.38 -5.12
N SER A 147 -11.92 -0.82 -5.31
CA SER A 147 -12.26 0.53 -4.82
C SER A 147 -12.18 0.62 -3.30
N ALA A 148 -12.73 -0.37 -2.58
CA ALA A 148 -12.67 -0.42 -1.12
C ALA A 148 -11.23 -0.54 -0.61
N ALA A 149 -10.41 -1.39 -1.21
CA ALA A 149 -9.00 -1.54 -0.87
C ALA A 149 -8.21 -0.24 -1.13
N GLY A 150 -8.51 0.47 -2.22
CA GLY A 150 -7.90 1.77 -2.53
C GLY A 150 -8.33 2.87 -1.55
N ASN A 151 -9.59 2.87 -1.11
CA ASN A 151 -10.07 3.80 -0.09
C ASN A 151 -9.38 3.55 1.26
N ALA A 152 -9.33 2.28 1.70
CA ALA A 152 -8.66 1.90 2.94
C ALA A 152 -7.18 2.27 2.95
N LYS A 153 -6.47 2.09 1.81
CA LYS A 153 -5.09 2.54 1.66
C LYS A 153 -4.98 4.06 1.87
N ARG A 154 -5.80 4.85 1.18
CA ARG A 154 -5.76 6.33 1.28
C ARG A 154 -6.07 6.81 2.69
N GLU A 155 -7.03 6.19 3.37
CA GLU A 155 -7.36 6.50 4.76
C GLU A 155 -6.21 6.18 5.71
N ALA A 156 -5.55 5.04 5.53
CA ALA A 156 -4.37 4.67 6.32
C ALA A 156 -3.19 5.62 6.07
N GLU A 157 -2.89 5.97 4.82
CA GLU A 157 -1.84 6.93 4.46
C GLU A 157 -2.13 8.33 5.05
N ALA A 158 -3.39 8.77 5.01
CA ALA A 158 -3.81 10.03 5.60
C ALA A 158 -3.65 10.02 7.13
N ALA A 159 -4.02 8.92 7.80
CA ALA A 159 -3.85 8.76 9.24
C ALA A 159 -2.36 8.83 9.65
N VAL A 160 -1.50 8.09 8.94
CA VAL A 160 -0.04 8.08 9.17
C VAL A 160 0.60 9.45 8.93
N THR A 161 0.10 10.20 7.95
CA THR A 161 0.57 11.56 7.66
C THR A 161 0.16 12.55 8.76
N ALA A 162 -1.01 12.35 9.38
CA ALA A 162 -1.54 13.24 10.42
C ALA A 162 -0.90 13.01 11.81
N MET A 163 -0.30 11.84 12.06
CA MET A 163 0.34 11.52 13.34
C MET A 163 1.56 12.39 13.60
N ALA A 164 1.66 12.91 14.82
CA ALA A 164 2.66 13.89 15.22
C ALA A 164 3.86 13.27 15.95
N THR A 165 3.72 12.04 16.44
CA THR A 165 4.73 11.38 17.28
C THR A 165 5.09 9.99 16.79
N VAL A 166 6.30 9.53 17.13
CA VAL A 166 6.76 8.16 16.83
C VAL A 166 5.87 7.13 17.54
N ALA A 167 5.47 7.39 18.79
CA ALA A 167 4.63 6.48 19.56
C ALA A 167 3.24 6.28 18.93
N GLU A 168 2.64 7.31 18.33
CA GLU A 168 1.39 7.18 17.58
C GLU A 168 1.56 6.28 16.35
N LEU A 169 2.67 6.44 15.61
CA LEU A 169 2.99 5.62 14.45
C LEU A 169 3.23 4.15 14.84
N GLU A 170 3.99 3.89 15.90
CA GLU A 170 4.26 2.53 16.40
C GLU A 170 2.98 1.85 16.91
N SER A 171 2.12 2.59 17.60
CA SER A 171 0.81 2.09 18.05
C SER A 171 -0.09 1.73 16.86
N PHE A 172 -0.10 2.57 15.83
CA PHE A 172 -0.84 2.28 14.60
C PHE A 172 -0.28 1.06 13.87
N GLU A 173 1.04 0.94 13.75
CA GLU A 173 1.70 -0.23 13.14
C GLU A 173 1.32 -1.52 13.87
N ALA A 174 1.36 -1.52 15.20
CA ALA A 174 0.93 -2.67 16.00
C ALA A 174 -0.55 -3.03 15.75
N ALA A 175 -1.43 -2.03 15.64
CA ALA A 175 -2.84 -2.26 15.33
C ALA A 175 -3.05 -2.80 13.90
N LEU A 176 -2.26 -2.32 12.93
CA LEU A 176 -2.27 -2.80 11.55
C LEU A 176 -1.86 -4.28 11.47
N VAL A 177 -0.79 -4.66 12.19
CA VAL A 177 -0.32 -6.06 12.26
C VAL A 177 -1.34 -6.96 12.94
N ALA A 178 -1.95 -6.51 14.05
CA ALA A 178 -2.98 -7.29 14.74
C ALA A 178 -4.22 -7.50 13.86
N THR A 179 -4.71 -6.44 13.20
CA THR A 179 -5.85 -6.55 12.28
C THR A 179 -5.54 -7.40 11.05
N LYS A 180 -4.29 -7.46 10.58
CA LYS A 180 -3.87 -8.39 9.53
C LYS A 180 -4.02 -9.84 9.99
N ALA A 181 -3.49 -10.18 11.17
CA ALA A 181 -3.58 -11.53 11.72
C ALA A 181 -5.04 -12.00 11.89
N ASP A 182 -5.90 -11.12 12.40
CA ASP A 182 -7.33 -11.41 12.57
C ASP A 182 -8.05 -11.62 11.22
N ARG A 183 -7.76 -10.77 10.22
CA ARG A 183 -8.32 -10.91 8.86
C ARG A 183 -7.85 -12.19 8.18
N GLU A 184 -6.58 -12.57 8.36
CA GLU A 184 -6.01 -13.78 7.79
C GLU A 184 -6.60 -15.04 8.43
N ALA A 185 -6.76 -15.05 9.75
CA ALA A 185 -7.44 -16.13 10.46
C ALA A 185 -8.90 -16.28 10.01
N ALA A 186 -9.64 -15.17 9.87
CA ALA A 186 -11.02 -15.17 9.39
C ALA A 186 -11.14 -15.68 7.94
N PHE A 187 -10.20 -15.29 7.06
CA PHE A 187 -10.15 -15.76 5.68
C PHE A 187 -9.87 -17.27 5.60
N LEU A 188 -8.89 -17.77 6.35
CA LEU A 188 -8.59 -19.21 6.41
C LEU A 188 -9.76 -20.02 6.95
N ALA A 189 -10.47 -19.51 7.96
CA ALA A 189 -11.67 -20.13 8.49
C ALA A 189 -12.81 -20.17 7.47
N ALA A 190 -12.99 -19.09 6.68
CA ALA A 190 -14.01 -19.03 5.63
C ALA A 190 -13.72 -19.96 4.44
N LEU A 191 -12.44 -20.25 4.14
CA LEU A 191 -12.04 -21.22 3.11
C LEU A 191 -12.21 -22.69 3.55
N ALA A 192 -12.25 -22.96 4.85
CA ALA A 192 -12.40 -24.29 5.42
C ALA A 192 -13.86 -24.73 5.65
N ALA A 193 -14.82 -23.83 5.39
CA ALA A 193 -16.26 -24.02 5.57
C ALA A 193 -16.97 -24.28 4.23
#